data_AF-A0A941QEZ8-F1
#
_entry.id   AF-A0A941QEZ8-F1
#
_cell.length_a   1.000
_cell.length_b   1.000
_cell.length_c   1.000
_cell.angle_alpha   90.00
_cell.angle_beta   90.00
_cell.angle_gamma   90.00
#
_symmetry.space_group_name_H-M   'P 1'
#
loop_
_entity.id
_entity.type
_entity.pdbx_description
1 polymer ?
#
loop_
_entity_poly.entity_id
_entity_poly.type
_entity_poly.pdbx_seq_one_letter_code
_entity_poly.pdbx_strand_id
1 'polypeptide(L)'
;MNESELISLGAAAQWLSAQTAGNWTPALLIDRLLAHGAPGVCVLLPKGWSLLREEDGEPVHATRRSLFRVSDGEDFLEQFAMFGDLSIASGLPHRLEDALGKGFRSVAPIPAAMLRLWPEELQAIAADAGAASAATFMRRVAQMRGRARPRADDEPESAPQRPPSPD
;
A
#
# COMPACT_ATOMS: atom_id res chain seq x y z
N MET A 1 2.65 14.14 2.54
CA MET A 1 3.09 12.99 1.72
C MET A 1 2.02 12.72 0.67
N ASN A 2 2.38 12.68 -0.62
CA ASN A 2 1.39 12.60 -1.71
C ASN A 2 1.07 11.13 -2.05
N GLU A 3 -0.06 10.62 -1.55
CA GLU A 3 -0.49 9.22 -1.75
C GLU A 3 -0.58 8.82 -3.24
N SER A 4 -0.74 9.81 -4.13
CA SER A 4 -0.91 9.60 -5.56
C SER A 4 0.37 9.25 -6.31
N GLU A 5 1.52 9.22 -5.66
CA GLU A 5 2.82 8.91 -6.30
C GLU A 5 3.27 7.48 -6.02
N LEU A 6 2.79 6.88 -4.93
CA LEU A 6 3.23 5.54 -4.52
C LEU A 6 2.67 4.43 -5.40
N ILE A 7 3.41 3.33 -5.50
CA ILE A 7 3.08 2.20 -6.38
C ILE A 7 2.74 0.99 -5.50
N SER A 8 1.66 0.27 -5.82
CA SER A 8 1.39 -1.02 -5.16
C SER A 8 2.41 -2.07 -5.57
N LEU A 9 2.87 -2.91 -4.63
CA LEU A 9 3.81 -4.00 -4.92
C LEU A 9 3.35 -4.90 -6.08
N GLY A 10 2.06 -5.26 -6.13
CA GLY A 10 1.49 -6.05 -7.23
C GLY A 10 1.66 -5.41 -8.61
N ALA A 11 1.33 -4.12 -8.73
CA ALA A 11 1.50 -3.39 -10.00
C ALA A 11 2.99 -3.23 -10.38
N ALA A 12 3.88 -3.03 -9.39
CA ALA A 12 5.31 -2.98 -9.63
C ALA A 12 5.86 -4.32 -10.14
N ALA A 13 5.48 -5.43 -9.50
CA ALA A 13 5.87 -6.77 -9.92
C ALA A 13 5.36 -7.09 -11.34
N GLN A 14 4.09 -6.82 -11.63
CA GLN A 14 3.53 -7.00 -12.98
C GLN A 14 4.29 -6.18 -14.03
N TRP A 15 4.65 -4.94 -13.71
CA TRP A 15 5.42 -4.10 -14.61
C TRP A 15 6.84 -4.64 -14.84
N LEU A 16 7.54 -5.07 -13.79
CA LEU A 16 8.88 -5.66 -13.90
C LEU A 16 8.86 -6.97 -14.71
N SER A 17 7.84 -7.83 -14.53
CA SER A 17 7.62 -9.02 -15.34
C SER A 17 7.42 -8.69 -16.83
N ALA A 18 6.79 -7.55 -17.14
CA ALA A 18 6.59 -7.14 -18.52
C ALA A 18 7.86 -6.56 -19.18
N GLN A 19 8.84 -6.13 -18.39
CA GLN A 19 10.06 -5.48 -18.85
C GLN A 19 11.29 -6.40 -18.85
N THR A 20 11.20 -7.51 -18.13
CA THR A 20 12.31 -8.45 -17.94
C THR A 20 11.84 -9.85 -18.34
N ALA A 21 12.76 -10.76 -18.64
CA ALA A 21 12.41 -12.16 -18.89
C ALA A 21 12.01 -12.93 -17.62
N GLY A 22 12.00 -12.26 -16.45
CA GLY A 22 11.76 -12.88 -15.14
C GLY A 22 10.29 -12.84 -14.73
N ASN A 23 9.85 -13.86 -14.00
CA ASN A 23 8.54 -13.88 -13.36
C ASN A 23 8.60 -13.14 -12.01
N TRP A 24 8.40 -11.83 -12.03
CA TRP A 24 8.35 -11.02 -10.82
C TRP A 24 7.04 -11.23 -10.07
N THR A 25 7.17 -11.48 -8.77
CA THR A 25 6.07 -11.58 -7.82
C THR A 25 6.22 -10.51 -6.75
N PRO A 26 5.15 -10.15 -6.01
CA PRO A 26 5.28 -9.27 -4.85
C PRO A 26 6.31 -9.77 -3.82
N ALA A 27 6.40 -11.08 -3.60
CA ALA A 27 7.39 -11.67 -2.71
C ALA A 27 8.82 -11.46 -3.22
N LEU A 28 9.10 -11.72 -4.50
CA LEU A 28 10.42 -11.47 -5.08
C LEU A 28 10.79 -9.98 -5.01
N LEU A 29 9.82 -9.10 -5.22
CA LEU A 29 10.05 -7.65 -5.11
C LEU A 29 10.44 -7.25 -3.68
N ILE A 30 9.83 -7.88 -2.68
CA ILE A 30 10.14 -7.69 -1.26
C ILE A 30 11.55 -8.20 -0.94
N ASP A 31 11.92 -9.38 -1.41
CA ASP A 31 13.28 -9.91 -1.22
C ASP A 31 14.34 -8.96 -1.80
N ARG A 32 14.05 -8.33 -2.95
CA ARG A 32 14.95 -7.34 -3.55
C ARG A 32 15.00 -6.03 -2.76
N LEU A 33 13.86 -5.56 -2.27
CA LEU A 33 13.79 -4.39 -1.39
C LEU A 33 14.62 -4.59 -0.11
N LEU A 34 14.53 -5.77 0.51
CA LEU A 34 15.34 -6.16 1.65
C LEU A 34 16.84 -6.17 1.31
N ALA A 35 17.22 -6.76 0.18
CA ALA A 35 18.61 -6.81 -0.26
C ALA A 35 19.22 -5.41 -0.52
N HIS A 36 18.41 -4.37 -0.76
CA HIS A 36 18.86 -2.99 -0.90
C HIS A 36 19.11 -2.26 0.45
N GLY A 37 18.70 -2.83 1.58
CA GLY A 37 19.15 -2.44 2.92
C GLY A 37 18.53 -1.18 3.54
N ALA A 38 17.42 -0.66 3.01
CA ALA A 38 16.61 0.38 3.68
C ALA A 38 15.23 0.59 3.03
N PRO A 39 14.34 -0.41 3.00
CA PRO A 39 13.07 -0.29 2.29
C PRO A 39 12.11 0.69 3.00
N GLY A 40 11.85 1.82 2.37
CA GLY A 40 10.82 2.80 2.71
C GLY A 40 9.41 2.29 2.38
N VAL A 41 9.02 1.17 2.99
CA VAL A 41 7.70 0.59 2.75
C VAL A 41 6.62 1.43 3.39
N CYS A 42 5.56 1.66 2.64
CA CYS A 42 4.38 2.35 3.11
C CYS A 42 3.15 1.44 3.01
N VAL A 43 2.17 1.69 3.88
CA VAL A 43 0.89 0.99 3.88
C VAL A 43 -0.21 2.00 3.60
N LEU A 44 -1.07 1.67 2.64
CA LEU A 44 -2.22 2.49 2.30
C LEU A 44 -3.49 1.83 2.84
N LEU A 45 -3.92 2.29 4.03
CA LEU A 45 -5.06 1.73 4.75
C LEU A 45 -6.38 2.33 4.26
N PRO A 46 -7.45 1.52 4.12
CA PRO A 46 -8.76 2.02 3.75
C PRO A 46 -9.44 2.76 4.90
N LYS A 47 -10.50 3.52 4.57
CA LYS A 47 -11.39 4.12 5.58
C LYS A 47 -11.98 3.02 6.48
N GLY A 48 -12.06 3.30 7.77
CA GLY A 48 -12.62 2.40 8.77
C GLY A 48 -11.64 1.34 9.29
N TRP A 49 -10.41 1.29 8.77
CA TRP A 49 -9.40 0.36 9.30
C TRP A 49 -9.12 0.66 10.78
N SER A 50 -9.16 -0.39 11.60
CA SER A 50 -8.97 -0.29 13.04
C SER A 50 -7.49 -0.31 13.42
N LEU A 51 -7.10 0.62 14.27
CA LEU A 51 -5.74 0.84 14.75
C LEU A 51 -5.76 1.01 16.28
N LEU A 52 -4.63 0.80 16.93
CA LEU A 52 -4.38 1.22 18.31
C LEU A 52 -3.33 2.33 18.27
N ARG A 53 -3.59 3.44 18.96
CA ARG A 53 -2.54 4.43 19.21
C ARG A 53 -1.43 3.80 20.03
N GLU A 54 -0.20 4.14 19.71
CA GLU A 54 0.94 3.56 20.42
C GLU A 54 1.12 4.14 21.83
N GLU A 55 0.82 5.42 22.01
CA GLU A 55 1.03 6.15 23.26
C GLU A 55 0.19 5.61 24.43
N ASP A 56 -1.06 5.24 24.18
CA ASP A 56 -2.04 4.85 25.20
C ASP A 56 -2.78 3.54 24.87
N GLY A 57 -2.59 2.97 23.68
CA GLY A 57 -3.30 1.76 23.25
C GLY A 57 -4.76 2.00 22.86
N GLU A 58 -5.24 3.24 22.84
CA GLU A 58 -6.64 3.53 22.57
C GLU A 58 -7.01 3.22 21.12
N PRO A 59 -8.19 2.61 20.89
CA PRO A 59 -8.65 2.30 19.55
C PRO A 59 -8.94 3.57 18.76
N VAL A 60 -8.47 3.58 17.52
CA VAL A 60 -8.74 4.65 16.55
C VAL A 60 -9.05 4.02 15.21
N HIS A 61 -9.93 4.65 14.45
CA HIS A 61 -10.28 4.20 13.11
C HIS A 61 -9.76 5.20 12.09
N ALA A 62 -9.22 4.69 10.98
CA ALA A 62 -8.84 5.53 9.85
C ALA A 62 -10.09 6.26 9.31
N THR A 63 -10.18 7.58 9.54
CA THR A 63 -11.37 8.37 9.17
C THR A 63 -11.56 8.50 7.66
N ARG A 64 -10.46 8.32 6.92
CA ARG A 64 -10.36 8.28 5.47
C ARG A 64 -9.31 7.25 5.08
N ARG A 65 -9.16 7.01 3.78
CA ARG A 65 -7.98 6.35 3.25
C ARG A 65 -6.74 7.16 3.66
N SER A 66 -5.76 6.49 4.24
CA SER A 66 -4.59 7.13 4.81
C SER A 66 -3.33 6.32 4.56
N LEU A 67 -2.26 7.02 4.22
CA LEU A 67 -0.92 6.48 4.08
C LEU A 67 -0.15 6.51 5.40
N PHE A 68 0.51 5.39 5.70
CA PHE A 68 1.43 5.24 6.83
C PHE A 68 2.78 4.73 6.34
N ARG A 69 3.85 5.14 6.99
CA ARG A 69 5.18 4.55 6.85
C ARG A 69 5.31 3.39 7.84
N VAL A 70 6.02 2.33 7.47
CA VAL A 70 6.44 1.31 8.43
C VAL A 70 7.75 1.76 9.08
N SER A 71 7.80 1.86 10.42
CA SER A 71 8.98 2.32 11.17
C SER A 71 10.17 1.39 10.97
N ASP A 72 9.92 0.08 11.05
CA ASP A 72 10.92 -0.99 10.96
C ASP A 72 10.68 -1.79 9.68
N GLY A 73 10.90 -1.12 8.54
CA GLY A 73 10.56 -1.65 7.21
C GLY A 73 11.26 -2.96 6.87
N GLU A 74 12.48 -3.18 7.37
CA GLU A 74 13.25 -4.41 7.18
C GLU A 74 12.60 -5.60 7.92
N ASP A 75 12.48 -5.53 9.25
CA ASP A 75 11.82 -6.55 10.07
C ASP A 75 10.39 -6.87 9.58
N PHE A 76 9.67 -5.83 9.15
CA PHE A 76 8.33 -5.98 8.57
C PHE A 76 8.35 -6.81 7.29
N LEU A 77 9.25 -6.50 6.37
CA LEU A 77 9.38 -7.19 5.09
C LEU A 77 9.94 -8.61 5.26
N GLU A 78 10.84 -8.84 6.20
CA GLU A 78 11.34 -10.19 6.51
C GLU A 78 10.22 -11.11 7.00
N GLN A 79 9.39 -10.61 7.93
CA GLN A 79 8.21 -11.34 8.38
C GLN A 79 7.22 -11.56 7.23
N PHE A 80 7.02 -10.56 6.38
CA PHE A 80 6.18 -10.72 5.19
C PHE A 80 6.72 -11.86 4.30
N ALA A 81 8.02 -11.87 3.98
CA ALA A 81 8.65 -12.88 3.13
C ALA A 81 8.53 -14.29 3.71
N MET A 82 8.64 -14.42 5.04
CA MET A 82 8.54 -15.71 5.73
C MET A 82 7.13 -16.31 5.73
N PHE A 83 6.07 -15.48 5.79
CA PHE A 83 4.70 -15.95 5.99
C PHE A 83 3.78 -15.84 4.75
N GLY A 84 4.24 -15.20 3.67
CA GLY A 84 3.66 -15.34 2.32
C GLY A 84 2.33 -14.63 2.04
N ASP A 85 1.62 -14.19 3.08
CA ASP A 85 0.58 -13.17 3.08
C ASP A 85 0.39 -12.87 4.55
N LEU A 86 0.44 -11.59 4.97
CA LEU A 86 0.22 -11.27 6.37
C LEU A 86 -1.24 -11.53 6.71
N SER A 87 -1.56 -12.76 7.09
CA SER A 87 -2.36 -13.07 8.26
C SER A 87 -1.45 -13.14 9.50
N ILE A 88 -0.62 -12.12 9.76
CA ILE A 88 0.05 -12.01 11.07
C ILE A 88 -0.96 -11.49 12.08
N ALA A 89 -1.78 -12.43 12.54
CA ALA A 89 -2.58 -12.33 13.74
C ALA A 89 -1.80 -12.99 14.89
N SER A 90 -0.63 -12.44 15.26
CA SER A 90 -0.03 -12.75 16.56
C SER A 90 1.14 -11.82 16.90
N GLY A 91 0.91 -10.90 17.82
CA GLY A 91 1.88 -10.61 18.86
C GLY A 91 2.64 -9.29 18.80
N LEU A 92 3.09 -8.83 17.63
CA LEU A 92 3.87 -7.59 17.53
C LEU A 92 3.55 -6.87 16.21
N PRO A 93 2.64 -5.89 16.18
CA PRO A 93 2.42 -5.15 14.96
C PRO A 93 3.47 -4.04 14.87
N HIS A 94 4.34 -4.17 13.86
CA HIS A 94 5.26 -3.14 13.39
C HIS A 94 4.61 -1.75 13.44
N ARG A 95 5.33 -0.78 13.99
CA ARG A 95 4.82 0.57 14.23
C ARG A 95 4.56 1.26 12.88
N LEU A 96 3.31 1.67 12.69
CA LEU A 96 2.88 2.48 11.56
C LEU A 96 3.00 3.94 11.97
N GLU A 97 3.72 4.74 11.19
CA GLU A 97 3.88 6.16 11.42
C GLU A 97 3.02 6.95 10.44
N ASP A 98 2.18 7.85 10.94
CA ASP A 98 1.47 8.80 10.09
C ASP A 98 2.39 9.92 9.58
N ALA A 99 1.85 10.81 8.76
CA ALA A 99 2.62 11.93 8.21
C ALA A 99 3.11 12.94 9.26
N LEU A 100 2.60 12.89 10.50
CA LEU A 100 3.02 13.72 11.63
C LEU A 100 4.02 12.99 12.54
N GLY A 101 4.42 11.75 12.19
CA GLY A 101 5.30 10.92 12.99
C GLY A 101 4.61 10.26 14.19
N LYS A 102 3.27 10.23 14.21
CA LYS A 102 2.53 9.53 15.28
C LYS A 102 2.49 8.04 15.00
N GLY A 103 2.80 7.25 16.03
CA GLY A 103 2.83 5.79 15.99
C GLY A 103 1.47 5.14 16.20
N PHE A 104 1.18 4.12 15.39
CA PHE A 104 -0.02 3.30 15.44
C PHE A 104 0.32 1.83 15.26
N ARG A 105 -0.58 0.97 15.74
CA ARG A 105 -0.52 -0.48 15.58
C ARG A 105 -1.77 -0.94 14.86
N SER A 106 -1.61 -1.79 13.84
CA SER A 106 -2.78 -2.41 13.20
C SER A 106 -3.38 -3.48 14.10
N VAL A 107 -4.72 -3.51 14.23
CA VAL A 107 -5.41 -4.57 15.00
C VAL A 107 -5.62 -5.84 14.17
N ALA A 108 -5.51 -5.72 12.85
CA ALA A 108 -5.68 -6.80 11.90
C ALA A 108 -4.41 -6.94 11.03
N PRO A 109 -4.17 -8.13 10.47
CA PRO A 109 -3.08 -8.33 9.52
C PRO A 109 -3.21 -7.42 8.30
N ILE A 110 -2.09 -6.91 7.77
CA ILE A 110 -2.04 -5.98 6.63
C ILE A 110 -1.76 -6.75 5.33
N PRO A 111 -2.73 -6.90 4.41
CA PRO A 111 -2.51 -7.65 3.17
C PRO A 111 -1.44 -7.03 2.26
N ALA A 112 -0.75 -7.85 1.48
CA ALA A 112 0.24 -7.42 0.47
C ALA A 112 -0.29 -6.34 -0.48
N ALA A 113 -1.58 -6.44 -0.81
CA ALA A 113 -2.28 -5.51 -1.69
C ALA A 113 -2.38 -4.08 -1.13
N MET A 114 -2.15 -3.88 0.18
CA MET A 114 -2.11 -2.57 0.83
C MET A 114 -0.71 -1.96 0.86
N LEU A 115 0.32 -2.75 0.57
CA LEU A 115 1.71 -2.31 0.58
C LEU A 115 2.05 -1.47 -0.64
N ARG A 116 2.82 -0.43 -0.39
CA ARG A 116 3.21 0.58 -1.35
C ARG A 116 4.71 0.81 -1.24
N LEU A 117 5.33 1.10 -2.38
CA LEU A 117 6.72 1.54 -2.44
C LEU A 117 6.83 2.88 -3.16
N TRP A 118 7.96 3.54 -2.89
CA TRP A 118 8.34 4.76 -3.57
C TRP A 118 8.80 4.49 -5.01
N PRO A 119 8.52 5.39 -5.96
CA PRO A 119 9.01 5.26 -7.34
C PRO A 119 10.54 5.09 -7.44
N GLU A 120 11.28 5.74 -6.54
CA GLU A 120 12.74 5.69 -6.48
C GLU A 120 13.24 4.28 -6.13
N GLU A 121 12.56 3.58 -5.23
CA GLU A 121 12.88 2.19 -4.88
C GLU A 121 12.58 1.24 -6.04
N LEU A 122 11.45 1.46 -6.73
CA LEU A 122 11.15 0.68 -7.94
C LEU A 122 12.23 0.91 -9.00
N GLN A 123 12.69 2.16 -9.14
CA GLN A 123 13.69 2.52 -10.13
C GLN A 123 15.05 1.91 -9.83
N ALA A 124 15.45 1.82 -8.55
CA ALA A 124 16.66 1.13 -8.13
C ALA A 124 16.60 -0.36 -8.50
N ILE A 125 15.53 -1.05 -8.10
CA ILE A 125 15.32 -2.48 -8.40
C ILE A 125 15.24 -2.73 -9.91
N ALA A 126 14.55 -1.86 -10.64
CA ALA A 126 14.44 -1.95 -12.09
C ALA A 126 15.80 -1.81 -12.79
N ALA A 127 16.65 -0.90 -12.32
CA ALA A 127 17.99 -0.71 -12.86
C ALA A 127 18.86 -1.96 -12.64
N ASP A 128 18.84 -2.52 -11.44
CA ASP A 128 19.56 -3.76 -11.11
C ASP A 128 19.05 -4.97 -11.90
N ALA A 129 17.77 -4.98 -12.23
CA ALA A 129 17.14 -5.99 -13.07
C ALA A 129 17.39 -5.81 -14.58
N GLY A 130 18.09 -4.74 -14.99
CA GLY A 130 18.31 -4.42 -16.40
C GLY A 130 17.06 -3.96 -17.16
N ALA A 131 16.01 -3.52 -16.45
CA ALA A 131 14.76 -3.05 -17.04
C ALA A 131 14.88 -1.61 -17.55
N ALA A 132 14.04 -1.25 -18.54
CA ALA A 132 13.92 0.13 -19.00
C ALA A 132 13.41 1.06 -17.89
N SER A 133 13.80 2.34 -17.92
CA SER A 133 13.49 3.33 -16.88
C SER A 133 12.01 3.33 -16.44
N ALA A 134 11.80 3.33 -15.12
CA ALA A 134 10.51 3.45 -14.46
C ALA A 134 9.83 4.82 -14.71
N ALA A 135 10.52 5.82 -15.27
CA ALA A 135 9.91 7.09 -15.68
C ALA A 135 8.77 6.90 -16.70
N THR A 136 8.89 5.92 -17.59
CA THR A 136 7.82 5.56 -18.56
C THR A 136 6.65 4.89 -17.85
N PHE A 137 6.93 4.06 -16.84
CA PHE A 137 5.92 3.44 -16.01
C PHE A 137 5.16 4.46 -15.18
N MET A 138 5.85 5.37 -14.50
CA MET A 138 5.24 6.43 -13.71
C MET A 138 4.33 7.32 -14.56
N ARG A 139 4.75 7.63 -15.80
CA ARG A 139 3.90 8.33 -16.77
C ARG A 139 2.64 7.54 -17.11
N ARG A 140 2.75 6.23 -17.37
CA ARG A 140 1.60 5.35 -17.66
C ARG A 140 0.68 5.19 -16.44
N VAL A 141 1.24 5.05 -15.23
CA VAL A 141 0.47 4.98 -13.98
C VAL A 141 -0.28 6.29 -13.74
N ALA A 142 0.38 7.45 -13.93
CA ALA A 142 -0.27 8.75 -13.84
C ALA A 142 -1.40 8.91 -14.88
N GLN A 143 -1.19 8.45 -16.12
CA GLN A 143 -2.22 8.44 -17.16
C GLN A 143 -3.40 7.52 -16.82
N MET A 144 -3.15 6.30 -16.32
CA MET A 144 -4.21 5.38 -15.89
C MET A 144 -4.99 5.94 -14.69
N ARG A 145 -4.31 6.59 -13.74
CA ARG A 145 -4.95 7.28 -12.60
C ARG A 145 -5.83 8.44 -13.05
N GLY A 146 -5.35 9.27 -13.98
CA GLY A 146 -6.14 10.35 -14.58
C GLY A 146 -7.40 9.85 -15.28
N ARG A 147 -7.35 8.65 -15.87
CA ARG A 147 -8.50 7.98 -16.50
C ARG A 147 -9.45 7.27 -15.53
N ALA A 148 -8.97 6.89 -14.33
CA ALA A 148 -9.81 6.27 -13.29
C ALA A 148 -10.57 7.32 -12.46
N ARG A 149 -10.05 8.56 -12.39
CA ARG A 149 -10.63 9.67 -11.64
C ARG A 149 -12.03 10.15 -12.08
N PRO A 150 -12.51 10.01 -13.34
CA PRO A 150 -13.86 10.42 -13.71
C PRO A 150 -14.95 9.42 -13.30
N ARG A 151 -14.63 8.29 -12.65
CA ARG A 151 -15.62 7.24 -12.33
C ARG A 151 -16.06 7.17 -10.88
N ALA A 152 -15.42 7.93 -9.98
CA ALA A 152 -15.73 7.90 -8.54
C ALA A 152 -16.66 9.04 -8.09
N ASP A 153 -16.90 10.05 -8.93
CA ASP A 153 -17.78 11.19 -8.63
C ASP A 153 -19.18 11.05 -9.28
N ASP A 154 -19.44 10.00 -10.06
CA ASP A 154 -20.74 9.69 -10.67
C ASP A 154 -21.43 8.52 -9.92
N GLU A 155 -21.76 8.72 -8.65
CA GLU A 155 -22.94 8.06 -8.06
C GLU A 155 -23.94 9.15 -7.68
N PRO A 156 -25.11 9.26 -8.36
CA PRO A 156 -26.15 10.14 -7.88
C PRO A 156 -26.69 9.57 -6.57
N GLU A 157 -26.61 10.39 -5.53
CA GLU A 157 -27.26 10.24 -4.24
C GLU A 157 -28.72 9.82 -4.47
N SER A 158 -28.97 8.51 -4.36
CA SER A 158 -30.32 7.97 -4.47
C SER A 158 -31.07 8.39 -3.21
N ALA A 159 -31.84 9.46 -3.34
CA ALA A 159 -32.70 9.99 -2.29
C ALA A 159 -33.56 8.88 -1.66
N PRO A 160 -33.80 8.92 -0.33
CA PRO A 160 -34.56 7.88 0.35
C PRO A 160 -36.00 7.85 -0.18
N GLN A 161 -36.38 6.72 -0.79
CA GLN A 161 -37.76 6.45 -1.16
C GLN A 161 -38.61 6.34 0.11
N ARG A 162 -39.54 7.28 0.30
CA ARG A 162 -40.62 7.17 1.29
C ARG A 162 -41.44 5.90 0.99
N PRO A 163 -41.77 5.07 1.99
CA PRO A 163 -42.69 3.95 1.77
C PRO A 163 -44.08 4.50 1.41
N PRO A 164 -44.83 3.82 0.52
CA PRO A 164 -46.18 4.23 0.19
C PRO A 164 -47.10 4.07 1.41
N SER A 165 -47.90 5.11 1.68
CA SER A 165 -49.00 5.05 2.65
C SER A 165 -50.05 4.02 2.18
N PRO A 166 -50.59 3.20 3.09
CA PRO A 166 -51.70 2.31 2.75
C PRO A 166 -53.00 3.12 2.75
N ASP A 167 -53.71 3.09 1.61
CA ASP A 167 -55.16 3.35 1.53
C ASP A 167 -55.90 2.00 1.57
#